data_AF-A0A962LIU4-F1
#
_entry.id   AF-A0A962LIU4-F1
#
_cell.length_a   1.000
_cell.length_b   1.000
_cell.length_c   1.000
_cell.angle_alpha   90.00
_cell.angle_beta   90.00
_cell.angle_gamma   90.00
#
_symmetry.space_group_name_H-M   'P 1'
#
loop_
_entity.id
_entity.type
_entity.pdbx_description
1 polymer ?
#
loop_
_entity_poly.entity_id
_entity_poly.type
_entity_poly.pdbx_seq_one_letter_code
_entity_poly.pdbx_strand_id
1 'polypeptide(L)'
;MKKPIAAVAAILVAVVVTGAVFKDPLRAWLEDVVAEDMFVDSDSDSYDPGLAVGDSFPPIHALYQGREISSIDPFILDKGLVFIAVRSADW
;
A
#
# COMPACT_ATOMS: atom_id res chain seq x y z
N MET A 1 -52.01 4.43 27.00
CA MET A 1 -51.34 4.92 25.75
C MET A 1 -49.84 5.22 25.89
N LYS A 2 -49.27 5.39 27.09
CA LYS A 2 -47.84 5.76 27.26
C LYS A 2 -46.83 4.59 27.10
N LYS A 3 -47.26 3.36 27.38
CA LYS A 3 -46.43 2.13 27.28
C LYS A 3 -45.89 1.82 25.87
N PRO A 4 -46.69 1.87 24.78
CA PRO A 4 -46.16 1.62 23.44
C PRO A 4 -45.20 2.73 22.97
N ILE A 5 -45.45 3.99 23.36
CA ILE A 5 -44.56 5.12 23.03
C ILE A 5 -43.22 4.98 23.75
N ALA A 6 -43.22 4.59 25.03
CA ALA A 6 -41.99 4.32 25.78
C ALA A 6 -41.20 3.14 25.21
N ALA A 7 -41.88 2.09 24.74
CA ALA A 7 -41.24 0.96 24.08
C ALA A 7 -40.56 1.37 22.76
N VAL A 8 -41.23 2.15 21.92
CA VAL A 8 -40.66 2.66 20.67
C VAL A 8 -39.46 3.58 20.94
N ALA A 9 -39.56 4.46 21.93
CA ALA A 9 -38.45 5.34 22.32
C ALA A 9 -37.24 4.54 22.84
N ALA A 10 -37.47 3.50 23.65
CA ALA A 10 -36.41 2.63 24.14
C ALA A 10 -35.71 1.87 23.01
N ILE A 11 -36.46 1.40 22.02
CA ILE A 11 -35.91 0.74 20.82
C ILE A 11 -35.05 1.73 20.02
N LEU A 12 -35.52 2.96 19.80
CA LEU A 12 -34.75 3.98 19.09
C LEU A 12 -33.43 4.32 19.80
N VAL A 13 -33.45 4.45 21.12
CA VAL A 13 -32.22 4.68 21.90
C VAL A 13 -31.29 3.47 21.79
N ALA A 14 -31.81 2.25 21.88
CA ALA A 14 -31.00 1.05 21.73
C ALA A 14 -30.35 0.96 20.34
N VAL A 15 -31.06 1.33 19.27
CA VAL A 15 -30.53 1.37 17.91
C VAL A 15 -29.42 2.42 17.77
N VAL A 16 -29.62 3.63 18.31
CA VAL A 16 -28.60 4.70 18.27
C VAL A 16 -27.35 4.30 19.05
N VAL A 17 -27.50 3.74 20.25
CA VAL A 17 -26.38 3.28 21.07
C VAL A 17 -25.63 2.14 20.37
N THR A 18 -26.36 1.17 19.81
CA THR A 18 -25.75 0.06 19.05
C THR A 18 -25.00 0.60 17.84
N GLY A 19 -25.61 1.51 17.06
CA GLY A 19 -24.96 2.15 15.93
C GLY A 19 -23.70 2.93 16.31
N ALA A 20 -23.71 3.62 17.45
CA ALA A 20 -22.55 4.36 17.94
C ALA A 20 -21.40 3.44 18.41
N VAL A 21 -21.73 2.32 19.06
CA VAL A 21 -20.74 1.36 19.58
C VAL A 21 -20.15 0.48 18.47
N PHE A 22 -20.96 0.08 17.49
CA PHE A 22 -20.54 -0.86 16.44
C PHE A 22 -20.12 -0.19 15.14
N LYS A 23 -20.09 1.15 15.07
CA LYS A 23 -19.65 1.89 13.87
C LYS A 23 -18.24 1.52 13.42
N ASP A 24 -17.28 1.52 14.35
CA ASP A 24 -15.88 1.28 14.01
C ASP A 24 -15.63 -0.20 13.63
N PRO A 25 -16.15 -1.19 14.37
CA PRO A 25 -16.11 -2.60 13.94
C PRO A 25 -16.76 -2.82 12.56
N LEU A 26 -17.91 -2.19 12.31
CA LEU A 26 -18.61 -2.32 11.02
C LEU A 26 -17.79 -1.72 9.88
N ARG A 27 -17.15 -0.57 10.12
CA ARG A 27 -16.28 0.08 9.14
C ARG A 27 -15.05 -0.77 8.84
N ALA A 28 -14.38 -1.29 9.87
CA ALA A 28 -13.22 -2.16 9.69
C ALA A 28 -13.59 -3.42 8.89
N TRP A 29 -14.74 -4.04 9.19
CA TRP A 29 -15.26 -5.18 8.43
C TRP A 29 -15.55 -4.82 6.97
N LEU A 30 -16.16 -3.65 6.71
CA LEU A 30 -16.38 -3.18 5.33
C LEU A 30 -15.08 -2.92 4.58
N GLU A 31 -14.07 -2.35 5.24
CA GLU A 31 -12.75 -2.11 4.64
C GLU A 31 -12.05 -3.44 4.30
N ASP A 32 -12.16 -4.45 5.17
CA ASP A 32 -11.63 -5.80 4.96
C ASP A 32 -12.32 -6.51 3.78
N VAL A 33 -13.66 -6.46 3.70
CA VAL A 33 -14.43 -7.01 2.58
C VAL A 33 -14.10 -6.32 1.26
N VAL A 34 -13.86 -5.01 1.27
CA VAL A 34 -13.48 -4.27 0.04
C VAL A 34 -12.05 -4.61 -0.37
N ALA A 35 -11.16 -4.86 0.58
CA ALA A 35 -9.79 -5.26 0.34
C ALA A 35 -9.62 -6.77 0.07
N GLU A 36 -10.67 -7.57 0.24
CA GLU A 36 -10.71 -8.99 -0.11
C GLU A 36 -10.35 -9.13 -1.60
N ASP A 37 -9.32 -9.92 -1.90
CA ASP A 37 -8.72 -10.10 -3.23
C ASP A 37 -8.01 -8.89 -3.86
N MET A 38 -7.83 -7.77 -3.14
CA MET A 38 -7.00 -6.66 -3.63
C MET A 38 -5.50 -6.94 -3.55
N PHE A 39 -5.09 -7.83 -2.66
CA PHE A 39 -3.70 -8.18 -2.44
C PHE A 39 -3.47 -9.64 -2.78
N VAL A 40 -2.38 -9.92 -3.49
CA VAL A 40 -1.90 -11.28 -3.68
C VAL A 40 -0.97 -11.58 -2.51
N ASP A 41 -1.28 -12.62 -1.74
CA ASP A 41 -0.55 -12.98 -0.52
C ASP A 41 0.95 -13.28 -0.77
N SER A 42 1.27 -13.78 -1.96
CA SER A 42 2.63 -14.04 -2.39
C SER A 42 2.71 -14.04 -3.90
N ASP A 43 3.81 -13.48 -4.44
CA ASP A 43 4.13 -13.72 -5.84
C ASP A 43 4.34 -15.23 -6.06
N SER A 44 3.54 -15.80 -6.95
CA SER A 44 3.48 -17.23 -7.21
C SER A 44 3.94 -17.59 -8.61
N ASP A 45 4.19 -16.58 -9.43
CA ASP A 45 4.76 -16.79 -10.75
C ASP A 45 6.28 -16.89 -10.66
N SER A 46 6.91 -17.30 -11.76
CA SER A 46 8.36 -17.48 -11.84
C SER A 46 9.05 -16.28 -12.50
N TYR A 47 8.36 -15.15 -12.63
CA TYR A 47 8.78 -14.01 -13.41
C TYR A 47 9.28 -12.89 -12.50
N ASP A 48 10.56 -13.01 -12.13
CA ASP A 48 11.29 -12.01 -11.34
C ASP A 48 12.31 -11.25 -12.21
N PRO A 49 11.88 -10.31 -13.08
CA PRO A 49 12.81 -9.53 -13.87
C PRO A 49 13.57 -8.54 -12.99
N GLY A 50 14.91 -8.57 -13.05
CA GLY A 50 15.76 -7.58 -12.40
C GLY A 50 16.84 -8.20 -11.53
N LEU A 51 17.28 -7.43 -10.53
CA LEU A 51 18.27 -7.85 -9.55
C LEU A 51 17.55 -8.47 -8.35
N ALA A 52 18.07 -9.59 -7.83
CA ALA A 52 17.49 -10.20 -6.65
C ALA A 52 17.76 -9.33 -5.41
N VAL A 53 16.91 -9.45 -4.40
CA VAL A 53 17.13 -8.77 -3.12
C VAL A 53 18.43 -9.27 -2.49
N GLY A 54 19.34 -8.34 -2.17
CA GLY A 54 20.65 -8.64 -1.61
C GLY A 54 21.77 -8.70 -2.66
N ASP A 55 21.44 -8.70 -3.95
CA ASP A 55 22.45 -8.58 -5.00
C ASP A 55 23.07 -7.19 -5.01
N SER A 56 24.33 -7.13 -5.44
CA SER A 56 24.99 -5.86 -5.70
C SER A 56 24.48 -5.25 -7.01
N PHE A 57 24.31 -3.93 -7.01
CA PHE A 57 23.92 -3.23 -8.24
C PHE A 57 25.06 -3.32 -9.27
N PRO A 58 24.75 -3.62 -10.55
CA PRO A 58 25.76 -3.81 -11.58
C PRO A 58 26.51 -2.50 -11.87
N PRO A 59 27.78 -2.58 -12.30
CA PRO A 59 28.51 -1.40 -12.76
C PRO A 59 27.75 -0.70 -13.88
N ILE A 60 27.78 0.63 -13.84
CA ILE A 60 27.20 1.48 -14.88
C ILE A 60 28.31 2.14 -15.69
N HIS A 61 27.95 2.76 -16.79
CA HIS A 61 28.83 3.70 -17.48
C HIS A 61 27.97 4.91 -17.85
N ALA A 62 28.16 5.99 -17.10
CA ALA A 62 27.35 7.20 -17.23
C ALA A 62 28.20 8.44 -16.99
N LEU A 63 27.69 9.59 -17.44
CA LEU A 63 28.30 10.89 -17.21
C LEU A 63 27.47 11.67 -16.18
N TYR A 64 28.09 12.05 -15.07
CA TYR A 64 27.49 12.90 -14.05
C TYR A 64 28.33 14.16 -13.87
N GLN A 65 27.73 15.33 -14.15
CA GLN A 65 28.41 16.63 -14.08
C GLN A 65 29.75 16.68 -14.83
N GLY A 66 29.81 16.03 -16.00
CA GLY A 66 31.02 15.97 -16.83
C GLY A 66 32.09 14.99 -16.34
N ARG A 67 31.81 14.21 -15.28
CA ARG A 67 32.67 13.12 -14.83
C ARG A 67 32.05 11.79 -15.17
N GLU A 68 32.86 10.88 -15.66
CA GLU A 68 32.46 9.50 -15.82
C GLU A 68 32.28 8.86 -14.44
N ILE A 69 31.16 8.14 -14.27
CA ILE A 69 30.85 7.36 -13.08
C ILE A 69 30.60 5.92 -13.48
N SER A 70 31.12 5.00 -12.68
CA SER A 70 31.00 3.56 -12.90
C SER A 70 30.18 2.82 -11.84
N SER A 71 29.75 3.53 -10.79
CA SER A 71 28.93 3.00 -9.70
C SER A 71 27.88 4.01 -9.26
N ILE A 72 26.77 3.48 -8.73
CA ILE A 72 25.69 4.25 -8.11
C ILE A 72 25.93 4.51 -6.61
N ASP A 73 26.89 3.85 -5.98
CA ASP A 73 27.14 3.91 -4.53
C ASP A 73 27.23 5.34 -3.98
N PRO A 74 27.86 6.32 -4.68
CA PRO A 74 27.94 7.69 -4.19
C PRO A 74 26.60 8.40 -4.06
N PHE A 75 25.54 7.87 -4.69
CA PHE A 75 24.19 8.44 -4.68
C PHE A 75 23.25 7.76 -3.67
N ILE A 76 23.70 6.71 -3.00
CA ILE A 76 22.93 6.02 -1.97
C ILE A 76 22.99 6.85 -0.68
N LEU A 77 21.82 7.30 -0.22
CA LEU A 77 21.69 8.08 1.02
C LEU A 77 21.06 7.22 2.15
N ASP A 78 20.61 7.87 3.22
CA ASP A 78 20.06 7.23 4.42
C ASP A 78 18.77 6.44 4.18
N LYS A 79 18.04 6.75 3.10
CA LYS A 79 16.80 6.05 2.67
C LYS A 79 17.00 5.15 1.46
N GLY A 80 18.24 4.96 1.01
CA GLY A 80 18.55 4.21 -0.21
C GLY A 80 18.55 5.09 -1.45
N LEU A 81 18.33 4.46 -2.61
CA LEU A 81 18.36 5.08 -3.93
C LEU A 81 17.22 4.51 -4.79
N VAL A 82 16.60 5.36 -5.61
CA VAL A 82 15.75 4.93 -6.73
C VAL A 82 16.52 5.15 -8.02
N PHE A 83 16.78 4.08 -8.77
CA PHE A 83 17.43 4.13 -10.07
C PHE A 83 16.39 4.01 -11.18
N ILE A 84 16.36 4.99 -12.10
CA ILE A 84 15.45 4.99 -13.25
C ILE A 84 16.28 5.14 -14.52
N ALA A 85 16.30 4.09 -15.34
CA ALA A 85 16.89 4.14 -16.67
C ALA A 85 15.78 4.38 -17.70
N VAL A 86 15.81 5.54 -18.36
CA VAL A 86 14.91 5.84 -19.47
C VAL A 86 15.68 5.64 -20.76
N ARG A 87 15.24 4.70 -21.59
CA ARG A 87 15.68 4.63 -22.98
C ARG A 87 14.65 5.34 -23.85
N SER A 88 15.09 6.22 -24.75
CA SER A 88 14.24 6.59 -25.88
C SER A 88 14.14 5.36 -26.76
N ALA A 89 12.97 4.72 -26.80
CA ALA A 89 12.68 3.78 -27.86
C ALA A 89 12.32 4.60 -29.09
N ASP A 90 13.27 4.74 -30.02
CA ASP A 90 12.92 5.10 -31.39
C ASP A 90 12.23 3.86 -31.96
N TRP A 91 10.93 3.98 -32.23
CA TRP A 91 10.08 2.89 -32.72
C TRP A 91 9.86 3.01 -34.22
#